data_AF-A0A4R2DLN9-F1
#
_entry.id   AF-A0A4R2DLN9-F1
#
_cell.length_a   1.000
_cell.length_b   1.000
_cell.length_c   1.000
_cell.angle_alpha   90.00
_cell.angle_beta   90.00
_cell.angle_gamma   90.00
#
_symmetry.space_group_name_H-M   'P 1'
#
loop_
_entity.id
_entity.type
_entity.pdbx_description
1 polymer ?
#
loop_
_entity_poly.entity_id
_entity_poly.type
_entity_poly.pdbx_seq_one_letter_code
_entity_poly.pdbx_strand_id
1 'polypeptide(L)'
;MLTGRATARAKDADGPVEMTRMLKLAKASSIKARTQSINQLKAVLVAADTELREALSGLSSTVLFRRCAELEAHTPHDVTTAATYTLRLLARRILELSTEIRDLERRITDVIAEHAPKLLERRGVGPDSAAALLITAGDNPDRCAARRPLPPCAASIQSTHPPARPHVAASTEVEIDRPTPRCTASSCPVCVGMPRPAPTWHGASRRARPGGR
;
A
#
# COMPACT_ATOMS: atom_id res chain seq x y z
N MET A 1 12.22 45.45 32.87
CA MET A 1 11.47 44.82 31.76
C MET A 1 12.38 43.81 31.07
N LEU A 2 12.44 42.56 31.57
CA LEU A 2 13.22 41.49 30.91
C LEU A 2 12.41 40.93 29.74
N THR A 3 12.79 41.28 28.51
CA THR A 3 12.28 40.62 27.31
C THR A 3 13.08 39.33 27.09
N GLY A 4 12.61 38.25 27.71
CA GLY A 4 13.13 36.91 27.46
C GLY A 4 12.86 36.51 26.01
N ARG A 5 13.86 36.66 25.15
CA ARG A 5 13.83 36.09 23.79
C ARG A 5 13.83 34.57 23.93
N ALA A 6 12.71 33.95 23.62
CA ALA A 6 12.64 32.52 23.38
C ALA A 6 13.46 32.20 22.12
N THR A 7 14.68 31.72 22.29
CA THR A 7 15.46 31.11 21.21
C THR A 7 14.84 29.74 20.91
N ALA A 8 13.90 29.71 19.97
CA ALA A 8 13.49 28.44 19.38
C ALA A 8 14.69 27.92 18.57
N ARG A 9 15.47 27.01 19.16
CA ARG A 9 16.51 26.26 18.44
C ARG A 9 15.82 25.59 17.24
N ALA A 10 16.29 25.92 16.03
CA ALA A 10 15.83 25.28 14.81
C ALA A 10 15.92 23.75 14.99
N LYS A 11 14.86 23.05 14.60
CA LYS A 11 14.78 21.59 14.67
C LYS A 11 15.91 21.02 13.82
N ASP A 12 16.95 20.47 14.45
CA ASP A 12 18.01 19.76 13.74
C ASP A 12 17.33 18.65 12.91
N ALA A 13 17.36 18.79 11.58
CA ALA A 13 16.67 17.90 10.64
C ALA A 13 17.43 16.58 10.44
N ASP A 14 18.59 16.42 11.07
CA ASP A 14 19.51 15.29 10.91
C ASP A 14 19.53 14.35 12.14
N GLY A 15 18.55 14.48 13.04
CA GLY A 15 18.46 13.72 14.28
C GLY A 15 17.84 12.32 14.16
N PRO A 16 17.89 11.53 15.24
CA PRO A 16 17.30 10.18 15.30
C PRO A 16 15.79 10.16 15.05
N VAL A 17 15.11 11.29 15.29
CA VAL A 17 13.70 11.49 14.94
C VAL A 17 13.46 11.42 13.43
N GLU A 18 14.31 12.06 12.61
CA GLU A 18 14.13 12.06 11.17
C GLU A 18 14.53 10.71 10.55
N MET A 19 15.59 10.08 11.07
CA MET A 19 15.94 8.69 10.73
C MET A 19 14.76 7.75 10.98
N THR A 20 14.17 7.81 12.17
CA THR A 20 13.00 6.99 12.54
C THR A 20 11.81 7.28 11.62
N ARG A 21 11.57 8.55 11.27
CA ARG A 21 10.49 8.93 10.35
C ARG A 21 10.68 8.32 8.96
N MET A 22 11.88 8.40 8.39
CA MET A 22 12.19 7.81 7.08
C MET A 22 12.00 6.29 7.09
N LEU A 23 12.49 5.61 8.13
CA LEU A 23 12.33 4.16 8.27
C LEU A 23 10.85 3.74 8.42
N LYS A 24 10.05 4.49 9.19
CA LYS A 24 8.60 4.26 9.30
C LYS A 24 7.88 4.47 7.96
N LEU A 25 8.27 5.50 7.21
CA LEU A 25 7.70 5.77 5.89
C LEU A 25 7.95 4.59 4.95
N ALA A 26 9.19 4.11 4.89
CA ALA A 26 9.56 2.92 4.12
C ALA A 26 8.75 1.70 4.59
N LYS A 27 8.72 1.40 5.90
CA LYS A 27 7.99 0.26 6.46
C LYS A 27 6.50 0.28 6.08
N ALA A 28 5.86 1.44 6.18
CA ALA A 28 4.46 1.61 5.81
C ALA A 28 4.23 1.37 4.30
N SER A 29 5.15 1.81 3.45
CA SER A 29 5.12 1.53 2.01
C SER A 29 5.24 0.03 1.73
N SER A 30 6.22 -0.65 2.35
CA SER A 30 6.46 -2.09 2.14
C SER A 30 5.29 -2.94 2.65
N ILE A 31 4.63 -2.55 3.77
CA ILE A 31 3.40 -3.19 4.25
C ILE A 31 2.26 -3.08 3.23
N LYS A 32 2.06 -1.89 2.65
CA LYS A 32 1.03 -1.67 1.61
C LYS A 32 1.31 -2.49 0.37
N ALA A 33 2.55 -2.47 -0.12
CA ALA A 33 2.97 -3.28 -1.27
C ALA A 33 2.80 -4.79 -1.03
N ARG A 34 3.09 -5.26 0.20
CA ARG A 34 2.92 -6.66 0.58
C ARG A 34 1.45 -7.04 0.57
N THR A 35 0.59 -6.20 1.15
CA THR A 35 -0.86 -6.40 1.17
C THR A 35 -1.43 -6.46 -0.25
N GLN A 36 -1.00 -5.55 -1.12
CA GLN A 36 -1.40 -5.54 -2.52
C GLN A 36 -0.98 -6.84 -3.23
N SER A 37 0.26 -7.29 -3.02
CA SER A 37 0.78 -8.51 -3.64
C SER A 37 0.04 -9.76 -3.16
N ILE A 38 -0.34 -9.82 -1.88
CA ILE A 38 -1.18 -10.89 -1.31
C ILE A 38 -2.56 -10.90 -1.98
N ASN A 39 -3.18 -9.73 -2.14
CA ASN A 39 -4.50 -9.64 -2.75
C ASN A 39 -4.47 -10.04 -4.23
N GLN A 40 -3.42 -9.63 -4.97
CA GLN A 40 -3.21 -10.04 -6.35
C GLN A 40 -3.01 -11.56 -6.45
N LEU A 41 -2.20 -12.16 -5.56
CA LEU A 41 -1.96 -13.60 -5.55
C LEU A 41 -3.27 -14.36 -5.34
N LYS A 42 -4.10 -13.92 -4.37
CA LYS A 42 -5.41 -14.51 -4.12
C LYS A 42 -6.35 -14.38 -5.31
N ALA A 43 -6.36 -13.23 -6.00
CA ALA A 43 -7.17 -13.03 -7.20
C ALA A 43 -6.77 -13.99 -8.32
N VAL A 44 -5.46 -14.22 -8.52
CA VAL A 44 -4.97 -15.21 -9.50
C VAL A 44 -5.39 -16.62 -9.12
N LEU A 45 -5.33 -17.02 -7.85
CA LEU A 45 -5.81 -18.33 -7.39
C LEU A 45 -7.31 -18.55 -7.62
N VAL A 46 -8.11 -17.49 -7.51
CA VAL A 46 -9.55 -17.56 -7.81
C VAL A 46 -9.76 -17.80 -9.31
N ALA A 47 -8.97 -17.18 -10.18
CA ALA A 47 -9.08 -17.32 -11.63
C ALA A 47 -8.35 -18.55 -12.21
N ALA A 48 -7.52 -19.23 -11.42
CA ALA A 48 -6.76 -20.40 -11.84
C ALA A 48 -7.67 -21.60 -12.20
N ASP A 49 -7.13 -22.53 -13.00
CA ASP A 49 -7.77 -23.82 -13.25
C ASP A 49 -7.91 -24.64 -11.97
N THR A 50 -8.83 -25.61 -11.99
CA THR A 50 -9.20 -26.38 -10.79
C THR A 50 -8.04 -27.20 -10.25
N GLU A 51 -7.20 -27.77 -11.11
CA GLU A 51 -6.06 -28.59 -10.69
C GLU A 51 -5.04 -27.76 -9.90
N LEU A 52 -4.69 -26.57 -10.40
CA LEU A 52 -3.80 -25.65 -9.70
C LEU A 52 -4.38 -25.14 -8.38
N ARG A 53 -5.71 -24.91 -8.32
CA ARG A 53 -6.38 -24.48 -7.09
C ARG A 53 -6.37 -25.58 -6.03
N GLU A 54 -6.65 -26.82 -6.41
CA GLU A 54 -6.67 -27.97 -5.49
C GLU A 54 -5.28 -28.25 -4.92
N ALA A 55 -4.23 -28.18 -5.74
CA ALA A 55 -2.85 -28.37 -5.29
C ALA A 55 -2.39 -27.37 -4.21
N LEU A 56 -3.05 -26.20 -4.13
CA LEU A 56 -2.73 -25.11 -3.22
C LEU A 56 -3.77 -24.92 -2.11
N SER A 57 -4.82 -25.75 -2.09
CA SER A 57 -5.90 -25.67 -1.10
C SER A 57 -5.44 -26.14 0.28
N GLY A 58 -6.10 -25.65 1.35
CA GLY A 58 -5.80 -26.07 2.73
C GLY A 58 -4.46 -25.59 3.33
N LEU A 59 -3.61 -24.91 2.57
CA LEU A 59 -2.33 -24.39 3.05
C LEU A 59 -2.50 -23.12 3.88
N SER A 60 -1.72 -23.00 4.97
CA SER A 60 -1.59 -21.71 5.66
C SER A 60 -0.94 -20.67 4.74
N SER A 61 -1.23 -19.38 4.93
CA SER A 61 -0.73 -18.32 4.03
C SER A 61 0.81 -18.34 3.89
N THR A 62 1.54 -18.59 4.98
CA THR A 62 3.01 -18.66 4.94
C THR A 62 3.51 -19.83 4.11
N VAL A 63 2.89 -21.01 4.26
CA VAL A 63 3.25 -22.21 3.50
C VAL A 63 2.86 -22.04 2.04
N LEU A 64 1.68 -21.49 1.77
CA LEU A 64 1.19 -21.17 0.44
C LEU A 64 2.18 -20.28 -0.33
N PHE A 65 2.63 -19.18 0.26
CA PHE A 65 3.58 -18.28 -0.40
C PHE A 65 4.92 -18.97 -0.68
N ARG A 66 5.42 -19.80 0.23
CA ARG A 66 6.66 -20.56 -0.03
C ARG A 66 6.49 -21.54 -1.18
N ARG A 67 5.40 -22.33 -1.17
CA ARG A 67 5.08 -23.27 -2.26
C ARG A 67 4.93 -22.56 -3.60
N CYS A 68 4.19 -21.45 -3.65
CA CYS A 68 4.07 -20.65 -4.87
C CYS A 68 5.44 -20.14 -5.37
N ALA A 69 6.32 -19.71 -4.47
CA ALA A 69 7.65 -19.22 -4.85
C ALA A 69 8.60 -20.32 -5.39
N GLU A 70 8.32 -21.58 -5.03
CA GLU A 70 9.04 -22.80 -5.44
C GLU A 70 8.50 -23.41 -6.75
N LEU A 71 7.28 -23.03 -7.19
CA LEU A 71 6.69 -23.55 -8.43
C LEU A 71 7.66 -23.42 -9.60
N GLU A 72 7.78 -24.48 -10.40
CA GLU A 72 8.55 -24.43 -11.64
C GLU A 72 7.78 -23.58 -12.66
N ALA A 73 8.34 -22.44 -13.04
CA ALA A 73 7.71 -21.53 -13.98
C ALA A 73 8.54 -21.48 -15.26
N HIS A 74 7.94 -21.96 -16.35
CA HIS A 74 8.47 -21.83 -17.70
C HIS A 74 7.97 -20.55 -18.36
N THR A 75 8.52 -20.20 -19.53
CA THR A 75 8.01 -19.08 -20.34
C THR A 75 6.51 -19.28 -20.61
N PRO A 76 5.65 -18.31 -20.24
CA PRO A 76 4.21 -18.44 -20.42
C PRO A 76 3.83 -18.65 -21.88
N HIS A 77 3.04 -19.69 -22.16
CA HIS A 77 2.53 -19.99 -23.50
C HIS A 77 1.02 -20.28 -23.51
N ASP A 78 0.42 -20.47 -22.33
CA ASP A 78 -1.01 -20.60 -22.11
C ASP A 78 -1.43 -19.92 -20.80
N VAL A 79 -2.72 -20.00 -20.47
CA VAL A 79 -3.28 -19.36 -19.26
C VAL A 79 -2.74 -19.99 -17.97
N THR A 80 -2.58 -21.32 -17.93
CA THR A 80 -2.12 -22.05 -16.73
C THR A 80 -0.65 -21.78 -16.42
N THR A 81 0.21 -21.76 -17.44
CA THR A 81 1.62 -21.39 -17.33
C THR A 81 1.79 -19.91 -17.00
N ALA A 82 0.95 -19.03 -17.55
CA ALA A 82 0.90 -17.62 -17.15
C ALA A 82 0.47 -17.43 -15.68
N ALA A 83 -0.54 -18.18 -15.21
CA ALA A 83 -0.98 -18.16 -13.82
C ALA A 83 0.13 -18.65 -12.88
N THR A 84 0.76 -19.78 -13.19
CA THR A 84 1.88 -20.36 -12.43
C THR A 84 3.05 -19.39 -12.33
N TYR A 85 3.46 -18.78 -13.45
CA TYR A 85 4.51 -17.75 -13.47
C TYR A 85 4.14 -16.55 -12.59
N THR A 86 2.90 -16.07 -12.71
CA THR A 86 2.41 -14.92 -11.95
C THR A 86 2.36 -15.21 -10.45
N LEU A 87 1.89 -16.40 -10.05
CA LEU A 87 1.88 -16.84 -8.64
C LEU A 87 3.29 -16.89 -8.06
N ARG A 88 4.25 -17.45 -8.79
CA ARG A 88 5.67 -17.49 -8.37
C ARG A 88 6.25 -16.09 -8.19
N LEU A 89 6.00 -15.18 -9.13
CA LEU A 89 6.48 -13.80 -9.06
C LEU A 89 5.90 -13.08 -7.83
N LEU A 90 4.58 -13.12 -7.64
CA LEU A 90 3.91 -12.45 -6.53
C LEU A 90 4.34 -13.04 -5.18
N ALA A 91 4.50 -14.35 -5.10
CA ALA A 91 4.94 -15.03 -3.90
C ALA A 91 6.36 -14.62 -3.48
N ARG A 92 7.30 -14.58 -4.43
CA ARG A 92 8.66 -14.09 -4.17
C ARG A 92 8.66 -12.66 -3.67
N ARG A 93 7.90 -11.78 -4.34
CA ARG A 93 7.73 -10.39 -3.91
C ARG A 93 7.18 -10.27 -2.49
N ILE A 94 6.20 -11.12 -2.11
CA ILE A 94 5.67 -11.15 -0.73
C ILE A 94 6.77 -11.54 0.27
N LEU A 95 7.60 -12.53 -0.05
CA LEU A 95 8.68 -13.00 0.83
C LEU A 95 9.80 -11.95 0.97
N GLU A 96 10.15 -11.28 -0.12
CA GLU A 96 11.11 -10.15 -0.14
C GLU A 96 10.59 -9.00 0.72
N LEU A 97 9.36 -8.53 0.49
CA LEU A 97 8.74 -7.47 1.28
C LEU A 97 8.60 -7.86 2.76
N SER A 98 8.32 -9.13 3.06
CA SER A 98 8.29 -9.61 4.45
C SER A 98 9.67 -9.56 5.12
N THR A 99 10.74 -9.71 4.35
CA THR A 99 12.12 -9.59 4.85
C THR A 99 12.50 -8.13 5.02
N GLU A 100 12.13 -7.28 4.07
CA GLU A 100 12.33 -5.83 4.13
C GLU A 100 11.61 -5.21 5.33
N ILE A 101 10.33 -5.56 5.58
CA ILE A 101 9.56 -5.08 6.73
C ILE A 101 10.26 -5.45 8.05
N ARG A 102 10.77 -6.68 8.16
CA ARG A 102 11.50 -7.14 9.35
C ARG A 102 12.83 -6.41 9.52
N ASP A 103 13.55 -6.13 8.43
CA ASP A 103 14.78 -5.34 8.49
C ASP A 103 14.49 -3.90 8.96
N LEU A 104 13.47 -3.26 8.40
CA LEU A 104 13.06 -1.91 8.78
C LEU A 104 12.60 -1.86 10.25
N GLU A 105 11.89 -2.87 10.73
CA GLU A 105 11.49 -2.97 12.13
C GLU A 105 12.68 -3.12 13.08
N ARG A 106 13.69 -3.92 12.72
CA ARG A 106 14.95 -4.00 13.49
C ARG A 106 15.64 -2.64 13.52
N ARG A 107 15.86 -2.01 12.37
CA ARG A 107 16.53 -0.69 12.29
C ARG A 107 15.80 0.38 13.11
N ILE A 108 14.47 0.40 13.07
CA ILE A 108 13.67 1.30 13.92
C ILE A 108 13.95 1.02 15.40
N THR A 109 13.98 -0.26 15.79
CA THR A 109 14.25 -0.67 17.17
C THR A 109 15.66 -0.26 17.59
N ASP A 110 16.66 -0.44 16.74
CA ASP A 110 18.07 -0.10 17.01
C ASP A 110 18.23 1.42 17.26
N VAL A 111 17.65 2.26 16.39
CA VAL A 111 17.66 3.72 16.56
C VAL A 111 16.99 4.13 17.89
N ILE A 112 15.88 3.48 18.25
CA ILE A 112 15.20 3.78 19.52
C ILE A 112 16.03 3.32 20.71
N ALA A 113 16.66 2.14 20.63
CA ALA A 113 17.49 1.61 21.70
C ALA A 113 18.72 2.50 21.94
N GLU A 114 19.30 3.08 20.89
CA GLU A 114 20.44 3.98 21.00
C GLU A 114 20.07 5.33 21.62
N HIS A 115 18.94 5.94 21.21
CA HIS A 115 18.64 7.33 21.55
C HIS A 115 17.58 7.50 22.64
N ALA A 116 16.70 6.52 22.84
CA ALA A 116 15.60 6.59 23.80
C ALA A 116 15.23 5.21 24.39
N PRO A 117 16.20 4.46 25.00
CA PRO A 117 15.98 3.09 25.47
C PRO A 117 14.83 2.98 26.49
N LYS A 118 14.63 4.03 27.31
CA LYS A 118 13.54 4.12 28.29
C LYS A 118 12.14 4.00 27.66
N LEU A 119 11.98 4.20 26.36
CA LEU A 119 10.70 3.98 25.67
C LEU A 119 10.38 2.50 25.51
N LEU A 120 11.38 1.65 25.27
CA LEU A 120 11.19 0.20 25.10
C LEU A 120 11.01 -0.53 26.43
N GLU A 121 11.44 0.07 27.54
CA GLU A 121 11.25 -0.45 28.90
C GLU A 121 9.82 -0.25 29.43
N ARG A 122 9.02 0.63 28.79
CA ARG A 122 7.64 0.92 29.21
C ARG A 122 6.71 -0.21 28.80
N ARG A 123 6.01 -0.79 29.77
CA ARG A 123 5.01 -1.85 29.53
C ARG A 123 3.96 -1.38 28.51
N GLY A 124 3.78 -2.16 27.45
CA GLY A 124 2.82 -1.86 26.38
C GLY A 124 3.36 -0.96 25.25
N VAL A 125 4.63 -0.56 25.31
CA VAL A 125 5.27 0.21 24.23
C VAL A 125 6.12 -0.74 23.38
N GLY A 126 5.62 -1.08 22.19
CA GLY A 126 6.39 -1.78 21.15
C GLY A 126 7.16 -0.81 20.24
N PRO A 127 8.01 -1.31 19.32
CA PRO A 127 8.85 -0.49 18.46
C PRO A 127 8.08 0.58 17.67
N ASP A 128 6.92 0.24 17.11
CA ASP A 128 6.11 1.19 16.33
C ASP A 128 5.51 2.32 17.18
N SER A 129 5.12 1.99 18.42
CA SER A 129 4.60 2.95 19.40
C SER A 129 5.72 3.83 19.94
N ALA A 130 6.88 3.25 20.29
CA ALA A 130 8.06 4.01 20.70
C ALA A 130 8.51 4.96 19.57
N ALA A 131 8.53 4.50 18.33
CA ALA A 131 8.85 5.30 17.16
C ALA A 131 7.86 6.47 16.98
N ALA A 132 6.56 6.22 17.19
CA ALA A 132 5.55 7.28 17.15
C ALA A 132 5.76 8.32 18.25
N LEU A 133 6.02 7.86 19.48
CA LEU A 133 6.30 8.74 20.62
C LEU A 133 7.55 9.59 20.40
N LEU A 134 8.63 8.98 19.89
CA LEU A 134 9.87 9.68 19.54
C LEU A 134 9.61 10.77 18.49
N ILE A 135 8.87 10.45 17.42
CA ILE A 135 8.53 11.42 16.37
C ILE A 135 7.66 12.56 16.89
N THR A 136 6.69 12.26 17.77
CA THR A 136 5.77 13.26 18.33
C THR A 136 6.43 14.15 19.39
N ALA A 137 7.28 13.57 20.25
CA ALA A 137 8.03 14.31 21.25
C ALA A 137 9.13 15.20 20.60
N GLY A 138 9.68 14.76 19.47
CA GLY A 138 10.86 15.37 18.85
C GLY A 138 12.13 15.10 19.67
N ASP A 139 13.25 15.70 19.28
CA ASP A 139 14.55 15.56 19.98
C ASP A 139 14.61 16.28 21.34
N ASN A 140 13.46 16.55 21.97
CA ASN A 140 13.39 17.22 23.26
C ASN A 140 12.43 16.48 24.21
N PRO A 141 12.94 15.55 25.05
CA PRO A 141 12.12 14.80 25.99
C PRO A 141 11.42 15.71 27.03
N ASP A 142 11.98 16.88 27.34
CA ASP A 142 11.40 17.84 28.29
C ASP A 142 10.17 18.56 27.74
N ARG A 143 9.96 18.55 26.41
CA ARG A 143 8.80 19.17 25.77
C ARG A 143 7.49 18.44 26.08
N CYS A 144 7.58 17.16 26.46
CA CYS A 144 6.44 16.37 26.94
C CYS A 144 6.18 16.57 28.43
N ALA A 145 7.20 16.90 29.24
CA ALA A 145 7.05 17.16 30.67
C ALA A 145 6.53 18.59 30.96
N ALA A 146 6.77 19.55 30.07
CA ALA A 146 6.36 20.94 30.24
C ALA A 146 4.93 21.26 29.75
N ARG A 147 4.16 20.27 29.27
CA ARG A 147 2.76 20.50 28.86
C ARG A 147 1.87 20.54 30.11
N ARG A 148 1.62 21.75 30.63
CA ARG A 148 0.52 22.00 31.57
C ARG A 148 -0.77 21.35 31.01
N PRO A 149 -1.60 20.69 31.85
CA PRO A 149 -2.88 20.17 31.37
C PRO A 149 -3.62 21.28 30.63
N LEU A 150 -3.99 21.04 29.38
CA LEU A 150 -5.03 21.86 28.77
C LEU A 150 -6.30 21.63 29.60
N PRO A 151 -7.04 22.68 29.97
CA PRO A 151 -8.35 22.49 30.58
C PRO A 151 -9.23 21.71 29.59
N PRO A 152 -10.11 20.82 30.08
CA PRO A 152 -10.99 20.03 29.21
C PRO A 152 -11.93 20.98 28.46
N CYS A 153 -11.65 21.22 27.18
CA CYS A 153 -12.68 21.73 26.26
C CYS A 153 -13.66 20.59 26.00
N ALA A 154 -14.82 20.65 26.63
CA ALA A 154 -15.96 19.82 26.32
C ALA A 154 -16.41 20.12 24.87
N ALA A 155 -16.01 19.26 23.93
CA ALA A 155 -16.60 19.18 22.62
C ALA A 155 -17.15 17.77 22.43
N SER A 156 -18.40 17.59 22.84
CA SER A 156 -19.21 16.43 22.49
C SER A 156 -19.41 16.42 20.98
N ILE A 157 -18.63 15.65 20.24
CA ILE A 157 -19.02 15.20 18.90
C ILE A 157 -19.65 13.83 19.08
N GLN A 158 -20.96 13.82 19.33
CA GLN A 158 -21.74 12.60 19.16
C GLN A 158 -21.73 12.24 17.68
N SER A 159 -21.10 11.12 17.34
CA SER A 159 -21.22 10.49 16.03
C SER A 159 -22.59 9.83 15.96
N THR A 160 -23.60 10.54 15.46
CA THR A 160 -24.89 9.94 15.10
C THR A 160 -24.73 9.22 13.76
N HIS A 161 -24.51 7.92 13.81
CA HIS A 161 -24.76 7.03 12.68
C HIS A 161 -26.28 6.89 12.48
N PRO A 162 -26.84 7.16 11.28
CA PRO A 162 -28.22 6.76 10.98
C PRO A 162 -28.30 5.24 10.78
N PRO A 163 -29.41 4.59 11.18
CA PRO A 163 -29.56 3.14 11.06
C PRO A 163 -29.77 2.69 9.62
N ALA A 164 -29.23 1.51 9.31
CA ALA A 164 -29.44 0.80 8.05
C ALA A 164 -30.94 0.50 7.82
N ARG A 165 -31.41 0.66 6.58
CA ARG A 165 -32.71 0.14 6.12
C ARG A 165 -32.51 -1.03 5.14
N PRO A 166 -33.40 -2.04 5.20
CA PRO A 166 -33.22 -3.32 4.53
C PRO A 166 -33.54 -3.28 3.03
N HIS A 167 -32.95 -4.25 2.32
CA HIS A 167 -33.21 -4.60 0.93
C HIS A 167 -34.69 -4.94 0.69
N VAL A 168 -35.24 -4.43 -0.42
CA VAL A 168 -36.42 -4.99 -1.08
C VAL A 168 -36.07 -5.19 -2.56
N ALA A 169 -36.30 -6.40 -3.04
CA ALA A 169 -36.15 -6.81 -4.42
C ALA A 169 -37.32 -6.30 -5.27
N ALA A 170 -37.03 -5.85 -6.50
CA ALA A 170 -37.95 -5.92 -7.63
C ALA A 170 -37.15 -5.80 -8.93
N SER A 171 -37.25 -6.85 -9.75
CA SER A 171 -36.85 -6.87 -11.15
C SER A 171 -37.78 -5.99 -11.99
N THR A 172 -37.22 -5.28 -12.97
CA THR A 172 -37.80 -5.13 -14.32
C THR A 172 -36.71 -4.63 -15.27
N GLU A 173 -36.67 -5.24 -16.44
CA GLU A 173 -35.82 -4.95 -17.58
C GLU A 173 -36.11 -3.59 -18.24
N VAL A 174 -35.13 -3.14 -19.05
CA VAL A 174 -35.24 -2.59 -20.42
C VAL A 174 -34.26 -1.41 -20.62
N GLU A 175 -33.18 -1.74 -21.35
CA GLU A 175 -32.65 -1.08 -22.56
C GLU A 175 -32.74 0.46 -22.72
N ILE A 176 -31.59 1.09 -23.01
CA ILE A 176 -31.29 1.82 -24.27
C ILE A 176 -30.10 2.79 -24.04
N ASP A 177 -29.05 2.55 -24.82
CA ASP A 177 -28.00 3.45 -25.33
C ASP A 177 -28.07 4.97 -25.01
N ARG A 178 -27.01 5.51 -24.37
CA ARG A 178 -26.28 6.71 -24.85
C ARG A 178 -25.01 7.05 -24.04
N PRO A 179 -24.02 7.74 -24.65
CA PRO A 179 -22.64 7.78 -24.20
C PRO A 179 -22.33 8.90 -23.17
N THR A 180 -21.28 8.65 -22.38
CA THR A 180 -20.70 9.56 -21.38
C THR A 180 -20.04 10.79 -22.03
N PRO A 181 -20.29 12.02 -21.54
CA PRO A 181 -19.55 13.19 -22.01
C PRO A 181 -18.11 13.20 -21.46
N ARG A 182 -17.16 13.60 -22.30
CA ARG A 182 -15.76 13.88 -21.91
C ARG A 182 -15.71 15.12 -21.02
N CYS A 183 -15.25 14.97 -19.79
CA CYS A 183 -14.83 16.09 -18.95
C CYS A 183 -13.55 16.71 -19.51
N THR A 184 -13.70 17.79 -20.27
CA THR A 184 -12.63 18.75 -20.55
C THR A 184 -12.61 19.79 -19.44
N ALA A 185 -11.79 19.60 -18.40
CA ALA A 185 -11.32 20.66 -17.52
C ALA A 185 -10.20 20.14 -16.60
N SER A 186 -8.96 20.24 -17.08
CA SER A 186 -7.81 20.37 -16.19
C SER A 186 -6.83 21.31 -16.84
N SER A 187 -6.86 22.55 -16.38
CA SER A 187 -5.85 23.58 -16.61
C SER A 187 -4.53 23.10 -16.03
N CYS A 188 -3.60 22.68 -16.89
CA CYS A 188 -2.20 22.48 -16.53
C CYS A 188 -1.37 23.46 -17.38
N PRO A 189 -0.75 24.50 -16.78
CA PRO A 189 0.05 25.48 -17.51
C PRO A 189 1.50 25.00 -17.64
N VAL A 190 1.72 23.83 -18.23
CA VAL A 190 3.06 23.39 -18.67
C VAL A 190 2.83 22.43 -19.84
N CYS A 191 2.88 22.95 -21.07
CA CYS A 191 3.10 22.24 -22.34
C CYS A 191 2.79 23.19 -23.51
N VAL A 192 3.58 24.26 -23.66
CA VAL A 192 3.61 25.04 -24.90
C VAL A 192 4.70 24.45 -25.78
N GLY A 193 4.30 23.92 -26.95
CA GLY A 193 5.21 23.63 -28.05
C GLY A 193 5.61 22.17 -28.22
N MET A 194 4.76 21.37 -28.88
CA MET A 194 5.20 20.23 -29.69
C MET A 194 4.16 19.96 -30.80
N PRO A 195 4.56 19.86 -32.08
CA PRO A 195 3.65 19.57 -33.19
C PRO A 195 3.19 18.11 -33.19
N ARG A 196 1.92 17.88 -33.55
CA ARG A 196 1.25 16.58 -33.61
C ARG A 196 1.79 15.71 -34.76
N PRO A 197 2.05 14.41 -34.57
CA PRO A 197 2.27 13.49 -35.69
C PRO A 197 0.94 13.10 -36.36
N ALA A 198 0.96 13.01 -37.69
CA ALA A 198 -0.17 12.63 -38.53
C ALA A 198 -0.39 11.09 -38.54
N PRO A 199 -1.64 10.58 -38.54
CA PRO A 199 -1.90 9.15 -38.66
C PRO A 199 -1.97 8.73 -40.13
N THR A 200 -1.04 7.88 -40.58
CA THR A 200 -1.17 7.12 -41.83
C THR A 200 -1.94 5.83 -41.57
N TRP A 201 -3.09 5.72 -42.23
CA TRP A 201 -3.89 4.51 -42.28
C TRP A 201 -3.44 3.65 -43.48
N HIS A 202 -3.14 2.37 -43.24
CA HIS A 202 -3.22 1.35 -44.28
C HIS A 202 -3.95 0.13 -43.72
N GLY A 203 -5.20 -0.03 -44.18
CA GLY A 203 -5.95 -1.27 -44.01
C GLY A 203 -5.56 -2.29 -45.08
N ALA A 204 -5.70 -3.57 -44.74
CA ALA A 204 -6.42 -4.57 -45.54
C ALA A 204 -6.24 -5.95 -44.90
N SER A 205 -7.34 -6.50 -44.39
CA SER A 205 -7.51 -7.92 -44.11
C SER A 205 -7.71 -8.68 -45.43
N ARG A 206 -7.06 -9.83 -45.60
CA ARG A 206 -7.62 -10.92 -46.43
C ARG A 206 -7.59 -12.23 -45.64
N ARG A 207 -8.79 -12.71 -45.32
CA ARG A 207 -9.06 -14.06 -44.81
C ARG A 207 -8.80 -15.09 -45.90
N ALA A 208 -8.23 -16.22 -45.49
CA ALA A 208 -8.21 -17.45 -46.26
C ALA A 208 -9.58 -18.18 -46.17
N ARG A 209 -9.94 -18.92 -47.21
CA ARG A 209 -10.66 -20.20 -47.10
C ARG A 209 -10.21 -21.19 -48.19
N PRO A 210 -10.27 -22.52 -47.92
CA PRO A 210 -9.72 -23.57 -48.78
C PRO A 210 -10.81 -24.36 -49.56
N GLY A 211 -10.37 -25.14 -50.57
CA GLY A 211 -10.95 -26.45 -50.92
C GLY A 211 -11.66 -26.58 -52.28
N GLY A 212 -11.26 -27.60 -53.06
CA GLY A 212 -12.04 -28.19 -54.15
C GLY A 212 -11.20 -28.61 -55.38
N ARG A 213 -10.89 -29.91 -55.49
CA ARG A 213 -10.47 -30.58 -56.74
C ARG A 213 -11.66 -31.33 -57.31
#